data_AF-A0A536I886-F1
#
_entry.id   AF-A0A536I886-F1
#
_cell.length_a   1.000
_cell.length_b   1.000
_cell.length_c   1.000
_cell.angle_alpha   90.00
_cell.angle_beta   90.00
_cell.angle_gamma   90.00
#
_symmetry.space_group_name_H-M   'P 1'
#
loop_
_entity.id
_entity.type
_entity.pdbx_description
1 polymer ?
#
loop_
_entity_poly.entity_id
_entity_poly.type
_entity_poly.pdbx_seq_one_letter_code
_entity_poly.pdbx_strand_id
1 'polypeptide(L)'
;AERAAAAGVPIHHLGPAFHAGSGLTRAIGRSERFHAADSLEAITELALRLLDAPRAVVYGYHPRLDTAGHVYGVRSQAWRDELTVVDRAVRLLAEQLLPGTLLVVTGDHGMVDLRPSERLDLADHPELASGVRVLAGEARARYITTVPGATADVLTAWRSVLGGRMWIWGREEAIATGIFGPRVTERARERIGDVVAAAYARVGIAQRDVDPAQARLNGHHGSLTTAEQIVPLLRYRS
;
A
#
# COMPACT_ATOMS: atom_id res chain seq x y z
N ALA A 1 -5.59 5.27 17.00
CA ALA A 1 -4.79 5.94 18.03
C ALA A 1 -5.63 6.78 19.00
N GLU A 2 -6.34 7.80 18.53
CA GLU A 2 -7.01 8.82 19.37
C GLU A 2 -7.89 8.26 20.50
N ARG A 3 -8.73 7.23 20.25
CA ARG A 3 -9.55 6.60 21.30
C ARG A 3 -8.72 5.94 22.42
N ALA A 4 -7.62 5.29 22.06
CA ALA A 4 -6.74 4.65 23.05
C ALA A 4 -5.96 5.71 23.84
N ALA A 5 -5.49 6.77 23.17
CA ALA A 5 -4.87 7.91 23.84
C ALA A 5 -5.84 8.62 24.80
N ALA A 6 -7.10 8.83 24.41
CA ALA A 6 -8.14 9.41 25.27
C ALA A 6 -8.45 8.51 26.50
N ALA A 7 -8.25 7.20 26.37
CA ALA A 7 -8.36 6.25 27.48
C ALA A 7 -7.08 6.13 28.33
N GLY A 8 -6.08 7.00 28.11
CA GLY A 8 -4.81 7.01 28.82
C GLY A 8 -3.86 5.87 28.46
N VAL A 9 -4.08 5.18 27.33
CA VAL A 9 -3.19 4.11 26.85
C VAL A 9 -2.15 4.72 25.90
N PRO A 10 -0.86 4.72 26.26
CA PRO A 10 0.20 5.20 25.38
C PRO A 10 0.32 4.33 24.13
N ILE A 11 0.59 4.98 23.00
CA ILE A 11 0.74 4.33 21.70
C ILE A 11 2.12 4.65 21.17
N HIS A 12 2.88 3.61 20.86
CA HIS A 12 4.23 3.70 20.36
C HIS A 12 4.25 3.18 18.93
N HIS A 13 4.82 3.96 18.01
CA HIS A 13 5.02 3.58 16.63
C HIS A 13 6.52 3.37 16.42
N LEU A 14 6.92 2.16 16.02
CA LEU A 14 8.29 1.79 15.69
C LEU A 14 8.39 1.66 14.17
N GLY A 15 9.29 2.40 13.53
CA GLY A 15 9.48 2.31 12.09
C GLY A 15 10.73 3.03 11.60
N PRO A 16 11.02 2.98 10.28
CA PRO A 16 12.24 3.54 9.71
C PRO A 16 12.42 5.03 10.05
N ALA A 17 13.65 5.44 10.36
CA ALA A 17 13.95 6.80 10.81
C ALA A 17 13.48 7.87 9.80
N PHE A 18 13.54 7.57 8.50
CA PHE A 18 13.10 8.49 7.45
C PHE A 18 11.57 8.73 7.43
N HIS A 19 10.78 7.90 8.12
CA HIS A 19 9.35 8.17 8.34
C HIS A 19 9.10 9.18 9.46
N ALA A 20 10.10 9.45 10.32
CA ALA A 20 9.94 10.41 11.41
C ALA A 20 9.63 11.80 10.86
N GLY A 21 8.51 12.39 11.30
CA GLY A 21 8.10 13.72 10.86
C GLY A 21 7.57 13.82 9.43
N SER A 22 7.48 12.70 8.69
CA SER A 22 6.94 12.68 7.33
C SER A 22 5.48 13.19 7.31
N GLY A 23 5.03 13.71 6.16
CA GLY A 23 3.66 14.18 6.00
C GLY A 23 2.61 13.09 6.31
N LEU A 24 2.88 11.86 5.86
CA LEU A 24 2.01 10.71 6.11
C LEU A 24 1.99 10.36 7.60
N THR A 25 3.15 10.19 8.24
CA THR A 25 3.25 9.87 9.67
C THR A 25 2.53 10.90 10.54
N ARG A 26 2.66 12.20 10.23
CA ARG A 26 1.95 13.26 10.96
C ARG A 26 0.43 13.23 10.72
N ALA A 27 0.00 12.81 9.53
CA ALA A 27 -1.41 12.73 9.19
C ALA A 27 -2.10 11.57 9.91
N ILE A 28 -1.47 10.37 9.95
CA ILE A 28 -2.09 9.14 10.47
C ILE A 28 -1.73 8.84 11.93
N GLY A 29 -0.54 9.24 12.38
CA GLY A 29 0.00 8.95 13.72
C GLY A 29 -0.39 9.97 14.79
N ARG A 30 -1.56 10.62 14.66
CA ARG A 30 -2.02 11.58 15.66
C ARG A 30 -2.16 10.87 17.02
N SER A 31 -1.53 11.44 18.05
CA SER A 31 -1.45 10.88 19.41
C SER A 31 -0.54 9.65 19.59
N GLU A 32 0.31 9.33 18.62
CA GLU A 32 1.34 8.29 18.74
C GLU A 32 2.71 8.90 19.07
N ARG A 33 3.54 8.14 19.79
CA ARG A 33 4.97 8.45 19.98
C ARG A 33 5.78 7.64 18.98
N PHE A 34 6.41 8.31 18.04
CA PHE A 34 7.26 7.66 17.04
C PHE A 34 8.67 7.38 17.60
N HIS A 35 9.18 6.18 17.34
CA HIS A 35 10.53 5.74 17.67
C HIS A 35 11.17 5.20 16.39
N ALA A 36 12.36 5.69 16.07
CA ALA A 36 13.11 5.15 14.95
C ALA A 36 13.56 3.71 15.24
N ALA A 37 13.28 2.80 14.32
CA ALA A 37 13.67 1.41 14.35
C ALA A 37 13.86 0.92 12.91
N ASP A 38 15.10 0.95 12.43
CA ASP A 38 15.45 0.65 11.03
C ASP A 38 15.60 -0.84 10.71
N SER A 39 15.51 -1.71 11.73
CA SER A 39 15.61 -3.17 11.58
C SER A 39 14.57 -3.90 12.43
N LEU A 40 14.31 -5.17 12.10
CA LEU A 40 13.40 -6.02 12.87
C LEU A 40 13.92 -6.30 14.28
N GLU A 41 15.23 -6.37 14.46
CA GLU A 41 15.89 -6.48 15.77
C GLU A 41 15.60 -5.25 16.62
N ALA A 42 15.78 -4.05 16.06
CA ALA A 42 15.48 -2.80 16.73
C ALA A 42 13.99 -2.68 17.10
N ILE A 43 13.10 -3.09 16.19
CA ILE A 43 11.65 -3.15 16.46
C ILE A 43 11.37 -4.11 17.62
N THR A 44 11.98 -5.30 17.61
CA THR A 44 11.75 -6.33 18.65
C THR A 44 12.24 -5.83 20.02
N GLU A 45 13.45 -5.31 20.10
CA GLU A 45 14.04 -4.82 21.36
C GLU A 45 13.23 -3.66 21.94
N LEU A 46 12.87 -2.67 21.12
CA LEU A 46 12.05 -1.54 21.57
C LEU A 46 10.65 -1.98 21.96
N ALA A 47 10.03 -2.90 21.22
CA ALA A 47 8.70 -3.41 21.56
C ALA A 47 8.70 -4.08 22.93
N LEU A 48 9.66 -4.97 23.20
CA LEU A 48 9.77 -5.64 24.50
C LEU A 48 9.99 -4.64 25.65
N ARG A 49 10.86 -3.64 25.47
CA ARG A 49 11.08 -2.59 26.47
C ARG A 49 9.84 -1.74 26.73
N LEU A 50 9.08 -1.41 25.70
CA LEU A 50 7.88 -0.56 25.82
C LEU A 50 6.67 -1.31 26.37
N LEU A 51 6.61 -2.62 26.16
CA LEU A 51 5.55 -3.49 26.67
C LEU A 51 5.71 -3.84 28.16
N ASP A 52 6.83 -3.49 28.80
CA ASP A 52 7.01 -3.57 30.25
C ASP A 52 6.12 -2.57 31.03
N ALA A 53 5.48 -1.62 30.32
CA ALA A 53 4.47 -0.76 30.89
C ALA A 53 3.16 -1.51 31.18
N PRO A 54 2.41 -1.20 32.27
CA PRO A 54 1.18 -1.91 32.62
C PRO A 54 0.11 -1.95 31.52
N ARG A 55 0.06 -0.91 30.68
CA ARG A 55 -0.85 -0.80 29.53
C ARG A 55 -0.17 0.02 28.43
N ALA A 56 0.04 -0.57 27.26
CA ALA A 56 0.56 0.12 26.09
C ALA A 56 0.07 -0.54 24.81
N VAL A 57 0.07 0.21 23.71
CA VAL A 57 -0.03 -0.32 22.34
C VAL A 57 1.27 -0.03 21.62
N VAL A 58 1.91 -1.06 21.06
CA VAL A 58 3.10 -0.91 20.21
C VAL A 58 2.72 -1.34 18.80
N TYR A 59 2.92 -0.45 17.83
CA TYR A 59 2.76 -0.68 16.40
C TYR A 59 4.14 -0.67 15.74
N GLY A 60 4.58 -1.81 15.23
CA GLY A 60 5.85 -1.94 14.50
C GLY A 60 5.61 -2.02 12.99
N TYR A 61 6.36 -1.24 12.20
CA TYR A 61 6.31 -1.23 10.75
C TYR A 61 7.68 -1.58 10.16
N HIS A 62 7.71 -2.54 9.21
CA HIS A 62 8.93 -2.98 8.54
C HIS A 62 8.74 -3.10 7.02
N PRO A 63 9.46 -2.32 6.20
CA PRO A 63 9.18 -2.22 4.75
C PRO A 63 9.94 -3.20 3.86
N ARG A 64 10.95 -3.93 4.36
CA ARG A 64 11.93 -4.60 3.47
C ARG A 64 11.34 -5.73 2.63
N LEU A 65 10.35 -6.44 3.15
CA LEU A 65 9.67 -7.50 2.39
C LEU A 65 8.94 -6.94 1.17
N ASP A 66 8.29 -5.79 1.32
CA ASP A 66 7.66 -5.05 0.23
C ASP A 66 8.70 -4.54 -0.77
N THR A 67 9.77 -3.91 -0.29
CA THR A 67 10.90 -3.46 -1.13
C THR A 67 11.48 -4.61 -1.96
N ALA A 68 11.71 -5.78 -1.36
CA ALA A 68 12.21 -6.95 -2.09
C ALA A 68 11.20 -7.43 -3.15
N GLY A 69 9.90 -7.34 -2.86
CA GLY A 69 8.83 -7.69 -3.80
C GLY A 69 8.83 -6.76 -5.00
N HIS A 70 8.92 -5.46 -4.77
CA HIS A 70 9.02 -4.46 -5.84
C HIS A 70 10.28 -4.61 -6.69
N VAL A 71 11.45 -4.75 -6.07
CA VAL A 71 12.74 -4.75 -6.76
C VAL A 71 12.99 -6.08 -7.48
N TYR A 72 12.73 -7.21 -6.83
CA TYR A 72 13.13 -8.54 -7.34
C TYR A 72 11.95 -9.42 -7.76
N GLY A 73 10.72 -9.05 -7.38
CA GLY A 73 9.52 -9.86 -7.58
C GLY A 73 9.28 -10.87 -6.45
N VAL A 74 8.02 -11.20 -6.19
CA VAL A 74 7.60 -12.10 -5.09
C VAL A 74 8.06 -13.54 -5.28
N ARG A 75 8.41 -13.93 -6.51
CA ARG A 75 8.97 -15.26 -6.80
C ARG A 75 10.48 -15.35 -6.62
N SER A 76 11.16 -14.25 -6.33
CA SER A 76 12.63 -14.22 -6.20
C SER A 76 13.13 -14.95 -4.95
N GLN A 77 14.43 -15.25 -4.92
CA GLN A 77 15.08 -15.73 -3.69
C GLN A 77 15.19 -14.59 -2.67
N ALA A 78 15.53 -13.37 -3.10
CA ALA A 78 15.64 -12.20 -2.24
C ALA A 78 14.36 -11.93 -1.42
N TRP A 79 13.19 -12.05 -2.04
CA TRP A 79 11.90 -11.91 -1.33
C TRP A 79 11.68 -13.01 -0.28
N ARG A 80 12.05 -14.26 -0.60
CA ARG A 80 11.95 -15.40 0.34
C ARG A 80 12.92 -15.29 1.52
N ASP A 81 14.10 -14.73 1.27
CA ASP A 81 15.10 -14.49 2.31
C ASP A 81 14.58 -13.43 3.29
N GLU A 82 14.06 -12.30 2.81
CA GLU A 82 13.43 -11.28 3.66
C GLU A 82 12.21 -11.84 4.42
N LEU A 83 11.39 -12.71 3.80
CA LEU A 83 10.28 -13.38 4.49
C LEU A 83 10.79 -14.26 5.65
N THR A 84 11.92 -14.95 5.45
CA THR A 84 12.53 -15.77 6.51
C THR A 84 13.04 -14.90 7.67
N VAL A 85 13.57 -13.70 7.38
CA VAL A 85 13.97 -12.74 8.41
C VAL A 85 12.76 -12.25 9.21
N VAL A 86 11.66 -11.90 8.53
CA VAL A 86 10.39 -11.52 9.17
C VAL A 86 9.86 -12.63 10.07
N ASP A 87 9.81 -13.88 9.57
CA ASP A 87 9.34 -15.05 10.33
C ASP A 87 10.15 -15.25 11.62
N ARG A 88 11.48 -15.19 11.53
CA ARG A 88 12.37 -15.32 12.70
C ARG A 88 12.15 -14.20 13.71
N ALA A 89 12.03 -12.95 13.27
CA ALA A 89 11.79 -11.82 14.16
C ALA A 89 10.44 -11.94 14.88
N VAL A 90 9.38 -12.30 14.16
CA VAL A 90 8.05 -12.54 14.74
C VAL A 90 8.09 -13.66 15.78
N ARG A 91 8.78 -14.75 15.47
CA ARG A 91 8.97 -15.86 16.41
C ARG A 91 9.70 -15.42 17.68
N LEU A 92 10.84 -14.73 17.53
CA LEU A 92 11.64 -14.24 18.66
C LEU A 92 10.85 -13.28 19.53
N LEU A 93 10.05 -12.40 18.93
CA LEU A 93 9.15 -11.51 19.66
C LEU A 93 8.14 -12.34 20.44
N ALA A 94 7.42 -13.26 19.79
CA ALA A 94 6.40 -14.10 20.42
C ALA A 94 6.93 -14.92 21.62
N GLU A 95 8.15 -15.47 21.51
CA GLU A 95 8.80 -16.25 22.57
C GLU A 95 9.21 -15.40 23.79
N GLN A 96 9.33 -14.08 23.64
CA GLN A 96 9.81 -13.16 24.70
C GLN A 96 8.71 -12.24 25.26
N LEU A 97 7.48 -12.31 24.76
CA LEU A 97 6.39 -11.47 25.24
C LEU A 97 6.02 -11.79 26.70
N LEU A 98 5.79 -10.73 27.48
CA LEU A 98 5.26 -10.83 28.84
C LEU A 98 3.87 -11.49 28.83
N PRO A 99 3.51 -12.31 29.85
CA PRO A 99 2.19 -12.93 29.95
C PRO A 99 1.04 -11.92 29.82
N GLY A 100 -0.03 -12.30 29.14
CA GLY A 100 -1.19 -11.44 28.92
C GLY A 100 -1.04 -10.45 27.76
N THR A 101 0.04 -10.54 26.98
CA THR A 101 0.25 -9.71 25.79
C THR A 101 -0.40 -10.33 24.57
N LEU A 102 -1.01 -9.50 23.71
CA LEU A 102 -1.52 -9.92 22.40
C LEU A 102 -0.58 -9.40 21.30
N LEU A 103 -0.04 -10.32 20.50
CA LEU A 103 0.66 -10.01 19.26
C LEU A 103 -0.29 -10.21 18.07
N VAL A 104 -0.31 -9.24 17.17
CA VAL A 104 -1.00 -9.31 15.89
C VAL A 104 0.01 -9.03 14.78
N VAL A 105 0.12 -9.94 13.81
CA VAL A 105 1.00 -9.79 12.64
C VAL A 105 0.14 -9.77 11.39
N THR A 106 0.31 -8.75 10.57
CA THR A 106 -0.46 -8.54 9.34
C THR A 106 0.34 -7.73 8.32
N GLY A 107 -0.23 -7.58 7.12
CA GLY A 107 0.24 -6.66 6.08
C GLY A 107 -0.87 -5.71 5.68
N ASP A 108 -0.55 -4.71 4.88
CA ASP A 108 -1.49 -3.76 4.28
C ASP A 108 -1.94 -4.18 2.88
N HIS A 109 -1.08 -4.87 2.13
CA HIS A 109 -1.42 -5.47 0.84
C HIS A 109 -0.55 -6.70 0.51
N GLY A 110 -0.96 -7.42 -0.53
CA GLY A 110 -0.14 -8.39 -1.25
C GLY A 110 0.57 -7.76 -2.45
N MET A 111 1.01 -8.57 -3.41
CA MET A 111 1.87 -8.11 -4.52
C MET A 111 1.78 -9.06 -5.72
N VAL A 112 1.89 -8.51 -6.93
CA VAL A 112 1.86 -9.23 -8.21
C VAL A 112 3.06 -8.86 -9.07
N ASP A 113 3.76 -9.86 -9.60
CA ASP A 113 4.86 -9.63 -10.54
C ASP A 113 4.33 -9.33 -11.96
N LEU A 114 4.87 -8.28 -12.58
CA LEU A 114 4.64 -7.91 -13.97
C LEU A 114 5.89 -8.14 -14.82
N ARG A 115 5.73 -8.80 -15.96
CA ARG A 115 6.78 -8.91 -16.99
C ARG A 115 6.98 -7.57 -17.70
N PRO A 116 8.13 -7.34 -18.37
CA PRO A 116 8.35 -6.13 -19.16
C PRO A 116 7.22 -5.78 -20.13
N SER A 117 6.65 -6.77 -20.83
CA SER A 117 5.53 -6.57 -21.77
C SER A 117 4.18 -6.30 -21.09
N GLU A 118 4.07 -6.50 -19.79
CA GLU A 118 2.88 -6.22 -18.98
C GLU A 118 2.95 -4.85 -18.30
N ARG A 119 4.10 -4.17 -18.40
CA ARG A 119 4.33 -2.81 -17.90
C ARG A 119 4.24 -1.84 -19.07
N LEU A 120 3.04 -1.33 -19.30
CA LEU A 120 2.79 -0.35 -20.35
C LEU A 120 3.25 1.02 -19.88
N ASP A 121 3.81 1.81 -20.79
CA ASP A 121 4.04 3.22 -20.53
C ASP A 121 2.99 4.05 -21.27
N LEU A 122 2.35 4.99 -20.59
CA LEU A 122 1.32 5.82 -21.19
C LEU A 122 1.83 6.59 -22.43
N ALA A 123 3.11 7.00 -22.45
CA ALA A 123 3.71 7.73 -23.57
C ALA A 123 3.80 6.90 -24.87
N ASP A 124 3.85 5.57 -24.76
CA ASP A 124 3.89 4.65 -25.91
C ASP A 124 2.49 4.34 -26.46
N HIS A 125 1.44 4.84 -25.82
CA HIS A 125 0.04 4.57 -26.14
C HIS A 125 -0.74 5.89 -26.35
N PRO A 126 -0.56 6.58 -27.50
CA PRO A 126 -1.26 7.83 -27.79
C PRO A 126 -2.79 7.73 -27.67
N GLU A 127 -3.35 6.57 -27.99
CA GLU A 127 -4.77 6.25 -27.86
C GLU A 127 -5.25 6.26 -26.40
N LEU A 128 -4.38 5.96 -25.43
CA LEU A 128 -4.67 6.04 -24.00
C LEU A 128 -4.30 7.41 -23.41
N ALA A 129 -3.28 8.07 -23.97
CA ALA A 129 -2.75 9.34 -23.48
C ALA A 129 -3.59 10.56 -23.89
N SER A 130 -4.28 10.49 -25.03
CA SER A 130 -5.10 11.59 -25.54
C SER A 130 -6.19 12.00 -24.53
N GLY A 131 -6.23 13.28 -24.17
CA GLY A 131 -7.19 13.82 -23.19
C GLY A 131 -6.85 13.56 -21.72
N VAL A 132 -5.78 12.82 -21.41
CA VAL A 132 -5.27 12.64 -20.05
C VAL A 132 -4.45 13.86 -19.62
N ARG A 133 -4.80 14.44 -18.48
CA ARG A 133 -4.08 15.59 -17.88
C ARG A 133 -3.13 15.16 -16.77
N VAL A 134 -3.57 14.26 -15.90
CA VAL A 134 -2.76 13.69 -14.80
C VAL A 134 -3.07 12.21 -14.67
N LEU A 135 -2.03 11.39 -14.55
CA LEU A 135 -2.12 10.00 -14.17
C LEU A 135 -1.58 9.84 -12.74
N ALA A 136 -2.46 9.58 -11.77
CA ALA A 136 -2.09 9.36 -10.38
C ALA A 136 -2.31 7.90 -9.94
N GLY A 137 -1.87 7.56 -8.74
CA GLY A 137 -1.99 6.22 -8.15
C GLY A 137 -0.85 5.27 -8.51
N GLU A 138 -1.07 3.99 -8.24
CA GLU A 138 -0.14 2.91 -8.50
C GLU A 138 -0.28 2.39 -9.94
N ALA A 139 0.73 1.70 -10.47
CA ALA A 139 0.69 1.18 -11.84
C ALA A 139 -0.51 0.26 -12.10
N ARG A 140 -0.96 -0.45 -11.06
CA ARG A 140 -2.10 -1.36 -11.06
C ARG A 140 -3.45 -0.67 -10.87
N ALA A 141 -3.47 0.54 -10.32
CA ALA A 141 -4.67 1.29 -9.95
C ALA A 141 -4.48 2.78 -10.23
N ARG A 142 -5.02 3.22 -11.38
CA ARG A 142 -4.85 4.57 -11.91
C ARG A 142 -6.06 5.46 -11.63
N TYR A 143 -5.77 6.65 -11.12
CA TYR A 143 -6.72 7.75 -10.97
C TYR A 143 -6.38 8.79 -12.04
N ILE A 144 -7.21 8.85 -13.06
CA ILE A 144 -6.95 9.62 -14.27
C ILE A 144 -7.74 10.91 -14.17
N THR A 145 -7.04 12.04 -14.18
CA THR A 145 -7.65 13.34 -14.33
C THR A 145 -7.57 13.76 -15.79
N THR A 146 -8.68 14.23 -16.34
CA THR A 146 -8.83 14.51 -17.76
C THR A 146 -8.70 16.01 -18.06
N VAL A 147 -8.40 16.33 -19.31
CA VAL A 147 -8.57 17.68 -19.86
C VAL A 147 -10.07 18.01 -19.85
N PRO A 148 -10.49 19.26 -19.56
CA PRO A 148 -11.90 19.64 -19.58
C PRO A 148 -12.58 19.23 -20.90
N GLY A 149 -13.71 18.51 -20.79
CA GLY A 149 -14.47 18.02 -21.94
C GLY A 149 -14.04 16.65 -22.50
N ALA A 150 -12.88 16.11 -22.12
CA ALA A 150 -12.33 14.88 -22.70
C ALA A 150 -12.71 13.58 -21.94
N THR A 151 -13.44 13.68 -20.82
CA THR A 151 -13.68 12.53 -19.92
C THR A 151 -14.36 11.35 -20.62
N ALA A 152 -15.36 11.60 -21.46
CA ALA A 152 -16.10 10.55 -22.17
C ALA A 152 -15.21 9.82 -23.20
N ASP A 153 -14.36 10.56 -23.91
CA ASP A 153 -13.43 10.01 -24.90
C ASP A 153 -12.35 9.17 -24.21
N VAL A 154 -11.76 9.67 -23.13
CA VAL A 154 -10.78 8.93 -22.32
C VAL A 154 -11.39 7.65 -21.78
N LEU A 155 -12.60 7.73 -21.18
CA LEU A 155 -13.28 6.56 -20.65
C LEU A 155 -13.53 5.50 -21.75
N THR A 156 -13.95 5.93 -22.93
CA THR A 156 -14.21 5.05 -24.08
C THR A 156 -12.91 4.39 -24.58
N ALA A 157 -11.86 5.17 -24.77
CA ALA A 157 -10.57 4.68 -25.24
C ALA A 157 -9.97 3.66 -24.26
N TRP A 158 -9.96 3.99 -22.97
CA TRP A 158 -9.46 3.10 -21.93
C TRP A 158 -10.28 1.81 -21.85
N ARG A 159 -11.62 1.88 -21.90
CA ARG A 159 -12.47 0.68 -21.96
C ARG A 159 -12.18 -0.18 -23.18
N SER A 160 -12.00 0.44 -24.36
CA SER A 160 -11.73 -0.28 -25.59
C SER A 160 -10.38 -1.02 -25.55
N VAL A 161 -9.33 -0.38 -25.07
CA VAL A 161 -7.95 -0.92 -25.12
C VAL A 161 -7.64 -1.82 -23.92
N LEU A 162 -8.22 -1.53 -22.76
CA LEU A 162 -7.85 -2.14 -21.49
C LEU A 162 -9.02 -2.80 -20.74
N GLY A 163 -10.26 -2.72 -21.23
CA GLY A 163 -11.42 -3.33 -20.57
C GLY A 163 -11.33 -4.84 -20.41
N GLY A 164 -10.55 -5.52 -21.26
CA GLY A 164 -10.22 -6.95 -21.12
C GLY A 164 -9.14 -7.28 -20.08
N ARG A 165 -8.58 -6.28 -19.39
CA ARG A 165 -7.50 -6.44 -18.39
C ARG A 165 -7.70 -5.60 -17.12
N MET A 166 -8.55 -4.57 -17.17
CA MET A 166 -8.83 -3.65 -16.07
C MET A 166 -10.33 -3.41 -15.94
N TRP A 167 -10.79 -3.20 -14.70
CA TRP A 167 -12.06 -2.56 -14.44
C TRP A 167 -11.89 -1.05 -14.63
N ILE A 168 -12.76 -0.44 -15.42
CA ILE A 168 -12.62 0.95 -15.85
C ILE A 168 -13.96 1.67 -15.70
N TRP A 169 -13.94 2.70 -14.87
CA TRP A 169 -15.11 3.42 -14.41
C TRP A 169 -14.92 4.92 -14.52
N GLY A 170 -16.00 5.66 -14.82
CA GLY A 170 -16.06 7.06 -14.45
C GLY A 170 -16.08 7.23 -12.92
N ARG A 171 -15.78 8.43 -12.43
CA ARG A 171 -15.75 8.74 -10.98
C ARG A 171 -16.99 8.23 -10.23
N GLU A 172 -18.19 8.56 -10.70
CA GLU A 172 -19.43 8.17 -10.02
C GLU A 172 -19.65 6.66 -10.02
N GLU A 173 -19.36 6.01 -11.14
CA GLU A 173 -19.46 4.55 -11.26
C GLU A 173 -18.50 3.88 -10.27
N ALA A 174 -17.25 4.37 -10.16
CA ALA A 174 -16.26 3.86 -9.23
C ALA A 174 -16.72 4.02 -7.78
N ILE A 175 -17.28 5.17 -7.41
CA ILE A 175 -17.85 5.40 -6.07
C ILE A 175 -19.01 4.45 -5.80
N ALA A 176 -19.90 4.27 -6.77
CA ALA A 176 -21.07 3.39 -6.63
C ALA A 176 -20.70 1.91 -6.43
N THR A 177 -19.51 1.47 -6.86
CA THR A 177 -19.03 0.11 -6.57
C THR A 177 -18.75 -0.14 -5.08
N GLY A 178 -18.57 0.91 -4.28
CA GLY A 178 -18.23 0.81 -2.85
C GLY A 178 -16.76 0.52 -2.55
N ILE A 179 -15.87 0.49 -3.55
CA ILE A 179 -14.43 0.19 -3.37
C ILE A 179 -13.70 1.22 -2.48
N PHE A 180 -14.24 2.43 -2.34
CA PHE A 180 -13.71 3.50 -1.48
C PHE A 180 -14.31 3.49 -0.07
N GLY A 181 -15.11 2.47 0.26
CA GLY A 181 -15.86 2.36 1.51
C GLY A 181 -17.27 2.94 1.42
N PRO A 182 -18.05 2.83 2.52
CA PRO A 182 -19.49 3.11 2.53
C PRO A 182 -19.84 4.60 2.42
N ARG A 183 -18.86 5.50 2.63
CA ARG A 183 -19.04 6.95 2.57
C ARG A 183 -17.81 7.60 1.95
N VAL A 184 -18.02 8.32 0.85
CA VAL A 184 -16.99 9.15 0.22
C VAL A 184 -17.25 10.61 0.60
N THR A 185 -16.31 11.23 1.30
CA THR A 185 -16.39 12.66 1.64
C THR A 185 -16.07 13.51 0.42
N GLU A 186 -16.51 14.77 0.39
CA GLU A 186 -16.20 15.68 -0.74
C GLU A 186 -14.68 15.81 -0.96
N ARG A 187 -13.93 15.97 0.14
CA ARG A 187 -12.47 16.04 0.10
C ARG A 187 -11.81 14.77 -0.47
N ALA A 188 -12.41 13.60 -0.25
CA ALA A 188 -11.92 12.34 -0.83
C ALA A 188 -12.30 12.24 -2.31
N ARG A 189 -13.53 12.63 -2.65
CA ARG A 189 -14.06 12.69 -4.02
C ARG A 189 -13.18 13.53 -4.94
N GLU A 190 -12.68 14.67 -4.47
CA GLU A 190 -11.73 15.54 -5.19
C GLU A 190 -10.42 14.83 -5.58
N ARG A 191 -10.00 13.80 -4.83
CA ARG A 191 -8.79 13.01 -5.13
C ARG A 191 -9.07 11.82 -6.04
N ILE A 192 -10.32 11.47 -6.24
CA ILE A 192 -10.71 10.43 -7.19
C ILE A 192 -10.68 11.04 -8.58
N GLY A 193 -9.90 10.44 -9.49
CA GLY A 193 -9.83 10.86 -10.90
C GLY A 193 -11.20 10.87 -11.58
N ASP A 194 -11.30 11.56 -12.71
CA ASP A 194 -12.51 11.54 -13.54
C ASP A 194 -12.77 10.12 -14.09
N VAL A 195 -11.69 9.37 -14.32
CA VAL A 195 -11.71 7.94 -14.64
C VAL A 195 -10.84 7.20 -13.62
N VAL A 196 -11.31 6.04 -13.16
CA VAL A 196 -10.58 5.11 -12.30
C VAL A 196 -10.39 3.80 -13.07
N ALA A 197 -9.15 3.31 -13.12
CA ALA A 197 -8.82 2.04 -13.75
C ALA A 197 -8.08 1.14 -12.76
N ALA A 198 -8.60 -0.06 -12.50
CA ALA A 198 -8.01 -1.04 -11.59
C ALA A 198 -7.78 -2.36 -12.32
N ALA A 199 -6.54 -2.84 -12.34
CA ALA A 199 -6.16 -4.04 -13.08
C ALA A 199 -6.65 -5.34 -12.43
N TYR A 200 -7.31 -6.22 -13.18
CA TYR A 200 -7.61 -7.58 -12.72
C TYR A 200 -6.72 -8.64 -13.37
N ALA A 201 -6.24 -8.38 -14.59
CA ALA A 201 -5.24 -9.19 -15.26
C ALA A 201 -3.83 -8.65 -14.97
N ARG A 202 -2.78 -9.35 -15.42
CA ARG A 202 -1.38 -8.89 -15.29
C ARG A 202 -1.09 -7.76 -16.26
N VAL A 203 -1.35 -6.54 -15.82
CA VAL A 203 -0.99 -5.30 -16.51
C VAL A 203 -0.76 -4.21 -15.47
N GLY A 204 0.16 -3.30 -15.77
CA GLY A 204 0.34 -2.03 -15.08
C GLY A 204 0.64 -0.96 -16.11
N ILE A 205 0.24 0.27 -15.83
CA ILE A 205 0.50 1.43 -16.69
C ILE A 205 1.39 2.36 -15.91
N ALA A 206 2.48 2.87 -16.47
CA ALA A 206 3.41 3.80 -15.83
C ALA A 206 3.63 5.04 -16.71
N GLN A 207 4.37 6.01 -16.16
CA GLN A 207 4.91 7.15 -16.92
C GLN A 207 6.40 7.26 -16.57
N ARG A 208 7.27 6.61 -17.36
CA ARG A 208 8.71 6.52 -17.04
C ARG A 208 9.38 7.89 -16.92
N ASP A 209 8.88 8.89 -17.64
CA ASP A 209 9.44 10.25 -17.62
C ASP A 209 8.98 11.07 -16.41
N VAL A 210 7.88 10.66 -15.76
CA VAL A 210 7.33 11.33 -14.55
C VAL A 210 7.76 10.59 -13.28
N ASP A 211 7.65 9.26 -13.29
CA ASP A 211 8.05 8.37 -12.20
C ASP A 211 8.88 7.20 -12.75
N PRO A 212 10.19 7.43 -13.01
CA PRO A 212 11.08 6.40 -13.54
C PRO A 212 11.31 5.25 -12.55
N ALA A 213 11.14 5.49 -11.25
CA ALA A 213 11.32 4.46 -10.23
C ALA A 213 10.21 3.42 -10.34
N GLN A 214 8.95 3.86 -10.35
CA GLN A 214 7.79 2.98 -10.48
C GLN A 214 7.80 2.19 -11.80
N ALA A 215 8.22 2.82 -12.90
CA ALA A 215 8.31 2.18 -14.21
C ALA A 215 9.32 1.01 -14.26
N ARG A 216 10.30 0.98 -13.34
CA ARG A 216 11.34 -0.07 -13.28
C ARG A 216 10.98 -1.24 -12.36
N LEU A 217 9.95 -1.11 -11.52
CA LEU A 217 9.58 -2.13 -10.55
C LEU A 217 9.07 -3.40 -11.24
N ASN A 218 9.39 -4.55 -10.63
CA ASN A 218 8.98 -5.87 -11.08
C ASN A 218 7.68 -6.30 -10.38
N GLY A 219 7.62 -6.17 -9.06
CA GLY A 219 6.40 -6.36 -8.27
C GLY A 219 5.56 -5.09 -8.24
N HIS A 220 4.24 -5.23 -8.31
CA HIS A 220 3.28 -4.14 -8.17
C HIS A 220 2.06 -4.57 -7.34
N HIS A 221 1.38 -3.61 -6.73
CA HIS A 221 0.15 -3.81 -5.98
C HIS A 221 -0.78 -2.60 -6.14
N GLY A 222 -1.89 -2.60 -5.39
CA GLY A 222 -2.82 -1.46 -5.31
C GLY A 222 -4.15 -1.66 -6.04
N SER A 223 -4.31 -2.75 -6.80
CA SER A 223 -5.61 -3.11 -7.39
C SER A 223 -6.43 -4.05 -6.50
N LEU A 224 -7.59 -4.47 -7.01
CA LEU A 224 -8.64 -5.18 -6.28
C LEU A 224 -8.54 -6.71 -6.43
N THR A 225 -7.40 -7.24 -6.89
CA THR A 225 -7.26 -8.70 -7.01
C THR A 225 -7.04 -9.33 -5.64
N THR A 226 -7.41 -10.60 -5.50
CA THR A 226 -7.19 -11.35 -4.26
C THR A 226 -5.71 -11.43 -3.87
N ALA A 227 -4.81 -11.51 -4.85
CA ALA A 227 -3.36 -11.50 -4.63
C ALA A 227 -2.82 -10.17 -4.06
N GLU A 228 -3.55 -9.08 -4.26
CA GLU A 228 -3.20 -7.74 -3.76
C GLU A 228 -3.95 -7.38 -2.47
N GLN A 229 -5.17 -7.90 -2.26
CA GLN A 229 -6.00 -7.54 -1.10
C GLN A 229 -5.92 -8.50 0.07
N ILE A 230 -5.65 -9.80 -0.16
CA ILE A 230 -5.64 -10.78 0.92
C ILE A 230 -4.27 -10.75 1.62
N VAL A 231 -4.30 -10.39 2.90
CA VAL A 231 -3.14 -10.31 3.78
C VAL A 231 -3.31 -11.24 4.98
N PRO A 232 -2.22 -11.74 5.58
CA PRO A 232 -2.33 -12.57 6.78
C PRO A 232 -2.88 -11.75 7.96
N LEU A 233 -3.59 -12.42 8.87
CA LEU A 233 -3.94 -11.90 10.18
C LEU A 233 -3.61 -12.96 11.22
N LEU A 234 -2.36 -12.98 11.67
CA LEU A 234 -1.88 -13.92 12.68
C LEU A 234 -2.04 -13.30 14.07
N ARG A 235 -2.47 -14.10 15.04
CA ARG A 235 -2.67 -13.67 16.42
C ARG A 235 -2.00 -14.66 17.37
N TYR A 236 -1.26 -14.14 18.33
CA TYR A 236 -0.62 -14.91 19.39
C TYR A 236 -0.85 -14.22 20.74
N ARG A 237 -1.04 -15.02 21.78
CA ARG A 237 -1.21 -14.53 23.15
C ARG A 237 -0.26 -15.30 24.07
N SER A 238 0.59 -14.56 24.79
CA SER A 238 1.47 -15.08 25.83
C SER A 238 0.77 -15.23 27.18
#